data_AF-A0A0B7LF48-F1
#
_entry.id   AF-A0A0B7LF48-F1
#
_cell.length_a   1.000
_cell.length_b   1.000
_cell.length_c   1.000
_cell.angle_alpha   90.00
_cell.angle_beta   90.00
_cell.angle_gamma   90.00
#
_symmetry.space_group_name_H-M   'P 1'
#
loop_
_entity.id
_entity.type
_entity.pdbx_description
1 polymer ?
#
loop_
_entity_poly.entity_id
_entity_poly.type
_entity_poly.pdbx_seq_one_letter_code
_entity_poly.pdbx_strand_id
1 'polypeptide(L)' 'MSLQIKLKKLAKELSKLLKDSNLETVDKDVLENSQEELQKAVLFLADEKGSEHTAAELIDNLKEVIAKLKANA' A
#
# COMPACT_ATOMS: atom_id res chain seq x y z
N MET A 1 11.40 -5.20 -15.47
CA MET A 1 10.04 -4.91 -14.97
C MET A 1 10.00 -3.46 -14.52
N SER A 2 9.12 -2.62 -15.06
CA SER A 2 9.06 -1.21 -14.69
C SER A 2 8.59 -1.02 -13.23
N LEU A 3 9.00 0.08 -12.60
CA LEU A 3 8.60 0.40 -11.22
C LEU A 3 7.07 0.52 -11.09
N GLN A 4 6.39 1.14 -12.05
CA GLN A 4 4.93 1.22 -12.06
C GLN A 4 4.22 -0.15 -12.03
N ILE A 5 4.75 -1.15 -12.74
CA ILE A 5 4.18 -2.51 -12.70
C ILE A 5 4.36 -3.12 -11.30
N LYS A 6 5.50 -2.89 -10.65
CA LYS A 6 5.74 -3.36 -9.27
C LYS A 6 4.81 -2.65 -8.29
N LEU A 7 4.70 -1.33 -8.38
CA LEU A 7 3.80 -0.51 -7.57
C LEU A 7 2.35 -0.98 -7.70
N LYS A 8 1.87 -1.17 -8.94
CA LYS A 8 0.51 -1.68 -9.20
C LYS A 8 0.27 -3.07 -8.59
N LYS A 9 1.27 -3.95 -8.61
CA LYS A 9 1.17 -5.27 -7.97
C LYS A 9 1.04 -5.16 -6.45
N LEU A 10 1.90 -4.35 -5.82
CA LEU A 10 1.89 -4.15 -4.37
C LEU A 10 0.59 -3.46 -3.91
N ALA A 11 0.12 -2.43 -4.61
CA ALA A 11 -1.15 -1.77 -4.31
C ALA A 11 -2.34 -2.76 -4.38
N LYS A 12 -2.34 -3.65 -5.38
CA LYS A 12 -3.36 -4.71 -5.49
C LYS A 12 -3.26 -5.74 -4.38
N GLU A 13 -2.05 -6.10 -3.96
CA GLU A 13 -1.82 -7.02 -2.83
C GLU A 13 -2.32 -6.41 -1.52
N LEU A 14 -1.93 -5.17 -1.21
CA LEU A 14 -2.38 -4.48 -0.02
C LEU A 14 -3.91 -4.31 0.01
N SER A 15 -4.52 -3.94 -1.12
CA SER A 15 -5.98 -3.85 -1.24
C SER A 15 -6.69 -5.17 -0.95
N LYS A 16 -6.10 -6.32 -1.34
CA LYS A 16 -6.67 -7.63 -1.00
C LYS A 16 -6.52 -7.94 0.47
N LEU A 17 -5.32 -7.74 1.03
CA LEU A 17 -5.09 -7.97 2.46
C LEU A 17 -6.05 -7.15 3.32
N LEU A 18 -6.26 -5.87 2.99
CA LEU A 18 -7.21 -5.03 3.72
C LEU A 18 -8.67 -5.47 3.59
N LYS A 19 -9.06 -6.14 2.49
CA LYS A 19 -10.40 -6.70 2.33
C LYS A 19 -10.57 -8.04 3.05
N ASP A 20 -9.52 -8.85 3.05
CA ASP A 20 -9.55 -10.22 3.55
C ASP A 20 -9.16 -10.30 5.05
N SER A 21 -8.52 -9.27 5.60
CA SER A 21 -8.10 -9.24 7.01
C SER A 21 -9.28 -9.02 7.95
N ASN A 22 -9.25 -9.68 9.10
CA ASN A 22 -10.16 -9.36 10.20
C ASN A 22 -9.72 -8.04 10.86
N LEU A 23 -10.28 -6.93 10.40
CA LEU A 23 -9.86 -5.58 10.80
C LEU A 23 -10.05 -5.28 12.29
N GLU A 24 -10.82 -6.09 13.02
CA GLU A 24 -11.00 -5.95 14.47
C GLU A 24 -9.76 -6.37 15.29
N THR A 25 -8.88 -7.20 14.73
CA THR A 25 -7.69 -7.72 15.43
C THR A 25 -6.40 -7.02 15.01
N VAL A 26 -6.43 -6.27 13.91
CA VAL A 26 -5.27 -5.51 13.43
C VAL A 26 -5.13 -4.23 14.25
N ASP A 27 -3.90 -3.93 14.66
CA ASP A 27 -3.57 -2.65 15.30
C ASP A 27 -4.08 -1.47 14.46
N LYS A 28 -4.77 -0.53 15.12
CA LYS A 28 -5.45 0.58 14.44
C LYS A 28 -4.48 1.45 13.65
N ASP A 29 -3.29 1.71 14.19
CA ASP A 29 -2.29 2.56 13.53
C ASP A 29 -1.71 1.85 12.30
N VAL A 30 -1.53 0.52 12.38
CA VAL A 30 -1.11 -0.30 11.23
C VAL A 30 -2.18 -0.30 10.14
N LEU A 31 -3.46 -0.38 10.52
CA LEU A 31 -4.58 -0.32 9.58
C LEU A 31 -4.69 1.06 8.90
N GLU A 32 -4.63 2.15 9.66
CA GLU A 32 -4.73 3.51 9.13
C GLU A 32 -3.57 3.82 8.18
N ASN A 33 -2.33 3.48 8.58
CA ASN A 33 -1.15 3.65 7.73
C ASN A 33 -1.24 2.80 6.44
N SER A 34 -1.75 1.57 6.53
CA SER A 34 -1.97 0.72 5.36
C SER A 34 -2.98 1.32 4.37
N GLN A 35 -4.04 1.96 4.86
CA GLN A 35 -5.04 2.61 4.02
C GLN A 35 -4.48 3.88 3.37
N GLU A 36 -3.72 4.68 4.11
CA GLU A 36 -3.09 5.91 3.60
C GLU A 36 -2.07 5.61 2.50
N GLU A 37 -1.16 4.67 2.72
CA GLU A 37 -0.16 4.29 1.73
C GLU A 37 -0.78 3.66 0.47
N LEU A 38 -1.88 2.91 0.63
CA LEU A 38 -2.65 2.43 -0.52
C LEU A 38 -3.26 3.59 -1.31
N GLN A 39 -3.80 4.61 -0.63
CA GLN A 39 -4.40 5.77 -1.30
C GLN A 39 -3.34 6.58 -2.06
N LYS A 40 -2.17 6.84 -1.47
CA LYS A 40 -1.03 7.48 -2.14
C LYS A 40 -0.62 6.73 -3.41
N ALA A 41 -0.51 5.41 -3.31
CA ALA A 41 -0.16 4.57 -4.46
C ALA A 41 -1.22 4.60 -5.57
N VAL A 42 -2.50 4.59 -5.22
CA VAL A 42 -3.60 4.68 -6.20
C VAL A 42 -3.63 6.04 -6.89
N LEU A 43 -3.43 7.13 -6.12
CA LEU A 43 -3.35 8.49 -6.67
C LEU A 43 -2.17 8.63 -7.64
N PHE A 44 -0.98 8.16 -7.26
CA PHE A 44 0.19 8.14 -8.15
C PHE A 44 -0.07 7.35 -9.43
N LEU A 45 -0.74 6.19 -9.34
CA LEU A 45 -1.06 5.38 -10.52
C LEU A 45 -2.12 6.01 -11.42
N ALA A 46 -2.97 6.89 -10.89
CA ALA A 46 -3.99 7.63 -11.64
C ALA A 46 -3.42 8.90 -12.30
N ASP A 47 -2.56 9.62 -11.58
CA ASP A 47 -1.89 10.83 -12.06
C ASP A 47 -0.45 10.92 -11.52
N GLU A 48 0.46 10.21 -12.21
CA GLU A 48 1.88 10.18 -11.85
C GLU A 48 2.53 11.56 -11.89
N LYS A 49 2.05 12.47 -12.75
CA LYS A 49 2.63 13.80 -12.90
C LYS A 49 2.19 14.78 -11.80
N GLY A 50 1.04 14.52 -11.18
CA GLY A 50 0.51 15.29 -10.06
C GLY A 50 0.94 14.78 -8.69
N SER A 51 1.66 13.67 -8.61
CA SER A 51 2.08 13.09 -7.34
C SER A 51 3.40 13.69 -6.84
N GLU A 52 3.44 14.00 -5.54
CA GLU A 52 4.67 14.44 -4.85
C GLU A 52 5.64 13.28 -4.56
N HIS A 53 5.16 12.04 -4.68
CA HIS A 53 5.93 10.84 -4.36
C HIS A 53 6.49 10.17 -5.63
N THR A 54 7.63 9.51 -5.48
CA THR A 54 8.16 8.66 -6.56
C THR A 54 7.61 7.25 -6.49
N ALA A 55 7.58 6.54 -7.64
CA ALA A 55 7.20 5.14 -7.66
C ALA A 55 8.08 4.26 -6.75
N ALA A 56 9.36 4.60 -6.58
CA ALA A 56 10.29 3.84 -5.74
C ALA A 56 9.96 4.00 -4.26
N GLU A 57 9.71 5.23 -3.81
CA GLU A 57 9.30 5.54 -2.44
C GLU A 57 7.99 4.83 -2.07
N LEU A 58 6.97 4.95 -2.92
CA LEU A 58 5.68 4.27 -2.71
C LEU A 58 5.83 2.74 -2.68
N ILE A 59 6.74 2.18 -3.49
CA ILE A 59 7.02 0.74 -3.47
C ILE A 59 7.59 0.32 -2.11
N ASP A 60 8.53 1.08 -1.55
CA ASP A 60 9.17 0.71 -0.30
C ASP A 60 8.22 0.90 0.89
N ASN A 61 7.43 1.98 0.91
CA ASN A 61 6.36 2.16 1.90
C ASN A 61 5.33 1.03 1.86
N LEU A 62 4.84 0.67 0.66
CA LEU A 62 3.86 -0.41 0.52
C LEU A 62 4.40 -1.75 1.00
N LYS A 63 5.68 -2.07 0.75
CA LYS A 63 6.28 -3.31 1.28
C LYS A 63 6.29 -3.32 2.80
N GLU A 64 6.62 -2.19 3.41
CA GLU A 64 6.68 -2.08 4.87
C GLU A 64 5.30 -2.28 5.49
N VAL A 65 4.27 -1.59 4.99
CA VAL A 65 2.90 -1.74 5.55
C VAL A 65 2.33 -3.13 5.28
N ILE A 66 2.60 -3.73 4.11
CA ILE A 66 2.20 -5.13 3.84
C ILE A 66 2.87 -6.08 4.83
N ALA A 67 4.15 -5.89 5.13
CA ALA A 67 4.87 -6.74 6.10
C ALA A 67 4.28 -6.59 7.50
N LYS A 68 4.00 -5.36 7.95
CA LYS A 68 3.35 -5.10 9.24
C LYS A 68 1.96 -5.72 9.31
N LEU A 69 1.16 -5.56 8.26
CA LEU A 69 -0.20 -6.08 8.20
C LEU A 69 -0.21 -7.62 8.26
N LYS A 70 0.72 -8.27 7.56
CA LYS A 70 0.88 -9.75 7.61
C LYS A 70 1.42 -10.26 8.95
N ALA A 71 2.18 -9.45 9.68
CA ALA A 71 2.67 -9.82 11.01
C ALA A 71 1.58 -9.69 12.09
N ASN A 72 0.54 -8.89 11.84
CA ASN A 72 -0.60 -8.64 12.73
C ASN A 72 -1.87 -9.45 12.37
N ALA A 73 -1.83 -10.29 11.33
CA ALA A 73 -2.94 -11.16 10.90
C ALA A 73 -2.74 -12.59 11.41
#